data_AF-A0A6G3QM10-F1
#
_entry.id   AF-A0A6G3QM10-F1
#
_cell.length_a   1.000
_cell.length_b   1.000
_cell.length_c   1.000
_cell.angle_alpha   90.00
_cell.angle_beta   90.00
_cell.angle_gamma   90.00
#
_symmetry.space_group_name_H-M   'P 1'
#
loop_
_entity.id
_entity.type
_entity.pdbx_description
1 polymer ?
#
loop_
_entity_poly.entity_id
_entity_poly.type
_entity_poly.pdbx_seq_one_letter_code
_entity_poly.pdbx_strand_id
1 'polypeptide(L)'
;MAGETSVSVEGMIRASNTFEGARDTAMRSYSAMYEQVSTLAGNWSGDASSVYGNALQSWLANFRTVITALENMQASLDTNAAMYAQTHDITQQEAASLAAELAEAPALSGLPGF
;
A
#
# COMPACT_ATOMS: atom_id res chain seq x y z
N MET A 1 1.36 8.99 24.67
CA MET A 1 2.29 8.63 23.57
C MET A 1 1.60 8.88 22.24
N ALA A 2 1.60 10.12 21.75
CA ALA A 2 0.83 10.54 20.54
C ALA A 2 1.74 10.98 19.36
N GLY A 3 3.05 10.77 19.46
CA GLY A 3 4.03 11.22 18.46
C GLY A 3 4.44 10.18 17.42
N GLU A 4 4.08 8.90 17.58
CA GLU A 4 4.50 7.82 16.66
C GLU A 4 3.50 7.56 15.53
N THR A 5 2.23 7.96 15.69
CA THR A 5 1.17 7.65 14.71
C THR A 5 1.14 8.56 13.49
N SER A 6 1.59 9.82 13.58
CA SER A 6 1.64 10.70 12.38
C SER A 6 2.74 10.27 11.40
N VAL A 7 3.86 9.73 11.92
CA VAL A 7 4.96 9.19 11.11
C VAL A 7 4.52 7.89 10.39
N SER A 8 3.54 7.15 10.92
CA SER A 8 3.11 5.88 10.31
C SER A 8 2.28 6.10 9.03
N VAL A 9 1.27 6.99 9.05
CA VAL A 9 0.38 7.21 7.89
C VAL A 9 1.11 7.85 6.72
N GLU A 10 1.87 8.91 6.98
CA GLU A 10 2.60 9.62 5.93
C GLU A 10 3.74 8.76 5.34
N GLY A 11 4.31 7.85 6.14
CA GLY A 11 5.23 6.82 5.68
C GLY A 11 4.56 5.76 4.81
N MET A 12 3.35 5.32 5.19
CA MET A 12 2.56 4.36 4.40
C MET A 12 2.12 4.93 3.05
N ILE A 13 1.71 6.20 2.99
CA ILE A 13 1.36 6.88 1.74
C ILE A 13 2.59 6.96 0.81
N ARG A 14 3.75 7.36 1.34
CA ARG A 14 5.01 7.38 0.56
C ARG A 14 5.40 5.99 0.06
N ALA A 15 5.25 4.97 0.89
CA ALA A 15 5.49 3.59 0.49
C ALA A 15 4.51 3.17 -0.62
N SER A 16 3.21 3.45 -0.48
CA SER A 16 2.18 3.09 -1.47
C SER A 16 2.50 3.69 -2.85
N ASN A 17 2.85 4.99 -2.90
CA ASN A 17 3.28 5.65 -4.15
C ASN A 17 4.54 5.01 -4.76
N THR A 18 5.47 4.53 -3.92
CA THR A 18 6.69 3.84 -4.39
C THR A 18 6.35 2.48 -5.01
N PHE A 19 5.46 1.72 -4.36
CA PHE A 19 4.97 0.44 -4.89
C PHE A 19 4.17 0.62 -6.18
N GLU A 20 3.36 1.68 -6.28
CA GLU A 20 2.65 2.03 -7.50
C GLU A 20 3.61 2.30 -8.67
N GLY A 21 4.62 3.14 -8.46
CA GLY A 21 5.64 3.41 -9.48
C GLY A 21 6.45 2.17 -9.90
N ALA A 22 6.77 1.30 -8.95
CA ALA A 22 7.43 0.02 -9.21
C ALA A 22 6.53 -0.93 -10.02
N ARG A 23 5.24 -1.03 -9.67
CA ARG A 23 4.23 -1.83 -10.38
C ARG A 23 4.08 -1.36 -11.82
N ASP A 24 3.93 -0.06 -12.04
CA ASP A 24 3.77 0.52 -13.37
C ASP A 24 5.01 0.25 -14.24
N THR A 25 6.20 0.36 -13.66
CA THR A 25 7.47 0.03 -14.33
C THR A 25 7.54 -1.45 -14.69
N ALA A 26 7.10 -2.33 -13.78
CA ALA A 26 7.06 -3.77 -14.02
C ALA A 26 6.06 -4.13 -15.13
N MET A 27 4.87 -3.52 -15.14
CA MET A 27 3.87 -3.72 -16.19
C MET A 27 4.35 -3.27 -17.57
N ARG A 28 5.04 -2.12 -17.64
CA ARG A 28 5.66 -1.65 -18.90
C ARG A 28 6.73 -2.62 -19.40
N SER A 29 7.60 -3.08 -18.50
CA SER A 29 8.65 -4.06 -18.83
C SER A 29 8.07 -5.39 -19.30
N TYR A 30 7.02 -5.88 -18.63
CA TYR A 30 6.29 -7.08 -19.03
C TYR A 30 5.70 -6.93 -20.43
N SER A 31 5.00 -5.83 -20.69
CA SER A 31 4.33 -5.59 -21.98
C SER A 31 5.33 -5.50 -23.13
N ALA A 32 6.44 -4.77 -22.94
CA ALA A 32 7.50 -4.66 -23.94
C ALA A 32 8.13 -6.02 -24.26
N MET A 33 8.38 -6.83 -23.24
CA MET A 33 8.98 -8.14 -23.44
C MET A 33 7.98 -9.13 -24.05
N TYR A 34 6.70 -9.08 -23.67
CA TYR A 34 5.65 -9.88 -24.31
C TYR A 34 5.55 -9.61 -25.81
N GLU A 35 5.58 -8.34 -26.22
CA GLU A 35 5.54 -7.95 -27.63
C GLU A 35 6.77 -8.45 -28.41
N GLN A 36 7.96 -8.33 -27.81
CA GLN A 36 9.20 -8.89 -28.39
C GLN A 36 9.11 -10.41 -28.54
N VAL A 37 8.65 -11.12 -27.51
CA VAL A 37 8.47 -12.58 -27.54
C VAL A 37 7.50 -12.99 -28.64
N SER A 38 6.37 -12.30 -28.77
CA SER A 38 5.38 -12.56 -29.81
C SER A 38 5.96 -12.36 -31.22
N THR A 39 6.69 -11.27 -31.42
CA THR A 39 7.36 -10.96 -32.69
C THR A 39 8.43 -12.00 -33.04
N LEU A 40 9.21 -12.42 -32.05
CA LEU A 40 10.26 -13.41 -32.20
C LEU A 40 9.67 -14.79 -32.54
N ALA A 41 8.60 -15.20 -31.84
CA ALA A 41 7.92 -16.47 -32.07
C ALA A 41 7.29 -16.57 -33.47
N GLY A 42 6.83 -15.45 -34.04
CA GLY A 42 6.27 -15.41 -35.39
C GLY A 42 7.30 -15.64 -36.51
N ASN A 43 8.58 -15.35 -36.25
CA ASN A 43 9.64 -15.35 -37.28
C ASN A 43 10.80 -16.32 -36.98
N TRP A 44 10.86 -16.92 -35.79
CA TRP A 44 12.00 -17.73 -35.35
C TRP A 44 11.64 -19.22 -35.28
N SER A 45 12.22 -20.01 -36.18
CA SER A 45 12.05 -21.47 -36.26
C SER A 45 13.35 -22.23 -35.95
N GLY A 46 13.22 -23.45 -35.42
CA GLY A 46 14.33 -24.38 -35.15
C GLY A 46 14.51 -24.69 -33.66
N ASP A 47 15.44 -25.58 -33.33
CA ASP A 47 15.63 -26.04 -31.93
C ASP A 47 15.98 -24.90 -30.96
N ALA A 48 16.67 -23.85 -31.43
CA ALA A 48 16.95 -22.66 -30.63
C ALA A 48 15.66 -21.92 -30.22
N SER A 49 14.65 -21.84 -31.09
CA SER A 49 13.40 -21.13 -30.75
C SER A 49 12.59 -21.85 -29.68
N SER A 50 12.67 -23.18 -29.62
CA SER A 50 12.04 -23.98 -28.55
C SER A 50 12.64 -23.69 -27.18
N VAL A 51 13.98 -23.69 -27.07
CA VAL A 51 14.68 -23.45 -25.79
C VAL A 51 14.45 -22.02 -25.30
N TYR A 52 14.65 -21.03 -26.18
CA TYR A 52 14.42 -19.63 -25.81
C TYR A 52 12.95 -19.33 -25.57
N GLY A 53 12.03 -19.92 -26.34
CA GLY A 53 10.59 -19.77 -26.15
C GLY A 53 10.13 -20.22 -24.76
N ASN A 54 10.63 -21.38 -24.29
CA ASN A 54 10.34 -21.87 -22.94
C ASN A 54 10.91 -20.94 -21.85
N ALA A 55 12.15 -20.45 -22.03
CA ALA A 55 12.77 -19.51 -21.09
C ALA A 55 12.00 -18.18 -21.01
N LEU A 56 11.53 -17.68 -22.15
CA LEU A 56 10.75 -16.44 -22.25
C LEU A 56 9.36 -16.58 -21.63
N GLN A 57 8.68 -17.70 -21.85
CA GLN A 57 7.42 -17.99 -21.16
C GLN A 57 7.59 -18.09 -19.65
N SER A 58 8.66 -18.76 -19.19
CA SER A 58 8.99 -18.85 -17.77
C SER A 58 9.30 -17.48 -17.17
N TRP A 59 10.04 -16.63 -17.89
CA TRP A 59 10.27 -15.25 -17.49
C TRP A 59 8.96 -14.48 -17.35
N LEU A 60 8.06 -14.55 -18.35
CA LEU A 60 6.76 -13.87 -18.31
C LEU A 60 5.92 -14.35 -17.12
N ALA A 61 5.89 -15.65 -16.84
CA ALA A 61 5.17 -16.20 -15.70
C ALA A 61 5.75 -15.68 -14.36
N ASN A 62 7.07 -15.72 -14.21
CA ASN A 62 7.74 -15.23 -13.00
C ASN A 62 7.53 -13.72 -12.81
N PHE A 63 7.59 -12.94 -13.89
CA PHE A 63 7.41 -11.49 -13.83
C PHE A 63 5.97 -11.11 -13.46
N ARG A 64 4.99 -11.91 -13.89
CA ARG A 64 3.59 -11.75 -13.46
C ARG A 64 3.44 -11.97 -11.96
N THR A 65 4.15 -12.94 -11.37
CA THR A 65 4.20 -13.14 -9.91
C THR A 65 4.75 -11.92 -9.19
N VAL A 66 5.78 -11.25 -9.74
CA VAL A 66 6.32 -10.01 -9.17
C VAL A 66 5.27 -8.90 -9.19
N ILE A 67 4.56 -8.72 -10.31
CA ILE A 67 3.49 -7.72 -10.41
C ILE A 67 2.41 -7.98 -9.36
N THR A 68 1.95 -9.24 -9.21
CA THR A 68 0.96 -9.60 -8.19
C THR A 68 1.45 -9.36 -6.76
N ALA A 69 2.72 -9.60 -6.47
CA ALA A 69 3.30 -9.29 -5.16
C ALA A 69 3.29 -7.78 -4.87
N LEU A 70 3.60 -6.95 -5.88
CA LEU A 70 3.54 -5.49 -5.77
C LEU A 70 2.10 -5.00 -5.55
N GLU A 71 1.12 -5.56 -6.26
CA GLU A 71 -0.31 -5.26 -6.07
C GLU A 71 -0.79 -5.61 -4.65
N ASN A 72 -0.43 -6.79 -4.15
CA ASN A 72 -0.79 -7.21 -2.79
C ASN A 72 -0.19 -6.29 -1.71
N MET A 73 1.06 -5.84 -1.93
CA MET A 73 1.73 -4.94 -1.00
C MET A 73 1.10 -3.55 -0.99
N GLN A 74 0.72 -3.03 -2.17
CA GLN A 74 -0.05 -1.79 -2.30
C GLN A 74 -1.40 -1.89 -1.56
N ALA A 75 -2.18 -2.94 -1.83
CA ALA A 75 -3.48 -3.14 -1.17
C ALA A 75 -3.37 -3.22 0.36
N SER A 76 -2.30 -3.84 0.86
CA SER A 76 -2.02 -3.93 2.31
C SER A 76 -1.68 -2.57 2.90
N LEU A 77 -0.88 -1.75 2.21
CA LEU A 77 -0.53 -0.41 2.65
C LEU A 77 -1.75 0.52 2.67
N ASP A 78 -2.60 0.46 1.65
CA ASP A 78 -3.80 1.28 1.55
C ASP A 78 -4.82 0.91 2.65
N THR A 79 -4.99 -0.40 2.90
CA THR A 79 -5.84 -0.90 3.99
C THR A 79 -5.35 -0.41 5.35
N ASN A 80 -4.04 -0.54 5.60
CA ASN A 80 -3.45 -0.09 6.86
C ASN A 80 -3.58 1.42 7.02
N ALA A 81 -3.30 2.21 5.99
CA ALA A 81 -3.42 3.66 6.02
C ALA A 81 -4.86 4.10 6.35
N ALA A 82 -5.86 3.46 5.75
CA ALA A 82 -7.28 3.71 6.06
C ALA A 82 -7.63 3.40 7.52
N MET A 83 -7.16 2.28 8.06
CA MET A 83 -7.37 1.91 9.47
C MET A 83 -6.72 2.90 10.44
N TYR A 84 -5.50 3.35 10.14
CA TYR A 84 -4.82 4.35 10.96
C TYR A 84 -5.53 5.70 10.93
N ALA A 85 -6.01 6.14 9.77
CA ALA A 85 -6.82 7.36 9.67
C ALA A 85 -8.09 7.27 10.52
N GLN A 86 -8.83 6.16 10.40
CA GLN A 86 -10.05 5.94 11.20
C GLN A 86 -9.75 5.91 12.71
N THR A 87 -8.70 5.20 13.13
CA THR A 87 -8.32 5.11 14.53
C THR A 87 -7.88 6.47 15.09
N HIS A 88 -7.19 7.25 14.27
CA HIS A 88 -6.77 8.60 14.64
C HIS A 88 -7.97 9.53 14.87
N ASP A 89 -8.95 9.49 13.96
CA ASP A 89 -10.18 10.30 14.07
C ASP A 89 -10.99 9.91 15.32
N ILE A 90 -11.16 8.61 15.59
CA ILE A 90 -11.84 8.12 16.80
C ILE A 90 -11.10 8.59 18.06
N THR A 91 -9.78 8.42 18.10
CA THR A 91 -8.97 8.81 19.27
C THR A 91 -9.04 10.33 19.51
N GLN A 92 -9.03 11.15 18.45
CA GLN A 92 -9.21 12.60 18.59
C GLN A 92 -10.59 12.95 19.13
N GLN A 93 -11.65 12.30 18.64
CA GLN A 93 -13.01 12.54 19.10
C GLN A 93 -13.18 12.16 20.57
N GLU A 94 -12.66 10.99 20.99
CA GLU A 94 -12.69 10.55 22.38
C GLU A 94 -11.87 11.47 23.28
N ALA A 95 -10.68 11.87 22.85
CA ALA A 95 -9.84 12.81 23.60
C ALA A 95 -10.50 14.19 23.73
N ALA A 96 -11.14 14.69 22.67
CA ALA A 96 -11.88 15.95 22.69
C ALA A 96 -13.12 15.86 23.59
N SER A 97 -13.84 14.74 23.54
CA SER A 97 -14.99 14.47 24.42
C SER A 97 -14.57 14.44 25.88
N LEU A 98 -13.50 13.70 26.22
CA LEU A 98 -12.96 13.64 27.58
C LEU A 98 -12.46 15.01 28.04
N ALA A 99 -11.79 15.77 27.18
CA ALA A 99 -11.33 17.12 27.51
C ALA A 99 -12.50 18.07 27.79
N ALA A 100 -13.60 17.96 27.04
CA ALA A 100 -14.82 18.73 27.28
C ALA A 100 -15.49 18.33 28.61
N GLU A 101 -15.58 17.03 28.89
CA GLU A 101 -16.16 16.49 30.11
C GLU A 101 -15.36 16.89 31.36
N LEU A 102 -14.02 16.89 31.26
CA LEU A 102 -13.14 17.41 32.30
C LEU A 102 -13.20 18.94 32.46
N ALA A 103 -13.52 19.67 31.39
CA ALA A 103 -13.73 21.12 31.45
C ALA A 103 -15.10 21.49 32.05
N GLU A 104 -16.10 20.61 31.96
CA GLU A 104 -17.41 20.73 32.60
C GLU A 104 -17.45 20.21 34.04
N ALA A 105 -16.41 19.53 34.52
CA ALA A 105 -16.31 19.10 35.91
C ALA A 105 -16.45 20.34 36.84
N PRO A 106 -17.46 20.37 37.72
CA PRO A 106 -17.86 21.59 38.41
C PRO A 106 -16.73 22.08 39.31
N ALA A 107 -16.51 23.40 39.26
CA ALA A 107 -15.89 24.12 40.34
C ALA A 107 -16.45 23.60 41.67
N LEU A 108 -15.56 23.41 42.66
CA LEU A 108 -15.89 23.13 44.06
C LEU A 108 -16.66 24.31 44.70
N SER A 109 -17.80 24.65 44.12
CA SER A 109 -18.70 25.75 44.45
C SER A 109 -20.02 25.17 44.94
N GLY A 110 -19.96 24.38 46.02
CA GLY A 110 -21.14 23.68 46.52
C GLY A 110 -20.91 22.80 47.73
N LEU A 111 -20.25 23.29 48.77
CA LEU A 111 -20.45 22.79 50.13
C LEU A 111 -21.35 23.79 50.88
N PRO A 112 -22.69 23.61 50.89
CA PRO A 112 -23.54 24.37 51.80
C PRO A 112 -23.50 23.67 53.17
N GLY A 113 -22.77 24.28 54.09
CA GLY A 113 -22.61 23.84 55.48
C GLY A 113 -22.16 24.98 56.42
N PHE A 114 -22.43 26.22 56.04
CA PHE A 114 -22.67 27.37 56.93
C PHE A 114 -24.10 27.85 56.65
#